data_AF-A0A9W8USU0-F1
#
_entry.id   AF-A0A9W8USU0-F1
#
_cell.length_a   1.000
_cell.length_b   1.000
_cell.length_c   1.000
_cell.angle_alpha   90.00
_cell.angle_beta   90.00
_cell.angle_gamma   90.00
#
_symmetry.space_group_name_H-M   'P 1'
#
loop_
_entity.id
_entity.type
_entity.pdbx_description
1 polymer ?
#
loop_
_entity_poly.entity_id
_entity_poly.type
_entity_poly.pdbx_seq_one_letter_code
_entity_poly.pdbx_strand_id
1 'polypeptide(L)'
;MIVVTFGGSTFPWNSGSAIALWVVWGVCLVAYVFQQYFSILTTSERRIFPSHFLGSRSLVLLYVTTAGAAAANGIALYYIPLFFQFTRGDTALQAAVRLLPLVIVFILSVMVAGATLPVTGRYSLYYVIGGALVIAGGALMFTVDAETSTAKIYGYEVLLAAGTGLPFQTAYAVAASKVHERDRANAIGFINVSQIGTVAISLTIAGSLFQNLGFNSLKSAFEGYGFPDEYVRSALSGSISPIFSSADPAVVELAIASVADTIRRIFGAVTAGGAVLFVGGLLMPWEKLDLEAVAA
;
A
#
# COMPACT_ATOMS: atom_id res chain seq x y z
N MET A 1 -2.03 14.57 0.63
CA MET A 1 -0.62 14.12 0.76
C MET A 1 0.21 15.07 1.59
N ILE A 2 0.38 16.33 1.18
CA ILE A 2 1.27 17.32 1.85
C ILE A 2 1.11 17.35 3.37
N VAL A 3 -0.11 17.51 3.89
CA VAL A 3 -0.33 17.58 5.35
C VAL A 3 0.06 16.31 6.07
N VAL A 4 -0.20 15.16 5.46
CA VAL A 4 0.09 13.85 6.05
C VAL A 4 1.60 13.58 6.01
N THR A 5 2.27 13.90 4.90
CA THR A 5 3.72 13.70 4.73
C THR A 5 4.56 14.63 5.62
N PHE A 6 4.19 15.91 5.69
CA PHE A 6 4.96 16.94 6.41
C PHE A 6 4.42 17.23 7.82
N GLY A 7 3.27 16.66 8.17
CA GLY A 7 2.67 16.77 9.49
C GLY A 7 3.50 16.02 10.54
N GLY A 8 3.84 16.72 11.62
CA GLY A 8 4.67 16.21 12.71
C GLY A 8 6.17 16.20 12.43
N SER A 9 6.57 16.25 11.16
CA SER A 9 7.98 16.32 10.75
C SER A 9 8.45 17.77 10.53
N THR A 10 7.86 18.47 9.56
CA THR A 10 8.23 19.86 9.21
C THR A 10 7.38 20.89 9.93
N PHE A 11 6.09 20.60 10.10
CA PHE A 11 5.17 21.49 10.81
C PHE A 11 4.42 20.71 11.88
N PRO A 12 4.20 21.29 13.08
CA PRO A 12 3.33 20.69 14.08
C PRO A 12 1.94 20.43 13.50
N TRP A 13 1.32 19.32 13.90
CA TRP A 13 -0.05 18.97 13.50
C TRP A 13 -1.07 20.06 13.85
N ASN A 14 -0.80 20.84 14.91
CA ASN A 14 -1.63 21.96 15.37
C ASN A 14 -1.23 23.33 14.77
N SER A 15 -0.37 23.35 13.74
CA SER A 15 0.00 24.60 13.08
C SER A 15 -1.13 25.13 12.21
N GLY A 16 -1.25 26.47 12.10
CA GLY A 16 -2.25 27.11 11.23
C GLY A 16 -2.18 26.62 9.78
N SER A 17 -0.98 26.36 9.26
CA SER A 17 -0.76 25.80 7.92
C SER A 17 -1.34 24.39 7.76
N ALA A 18 -1.13 23.50 8.74
CA ALA A 18 -1.69 22.15 8.71
C ALA A 18 -3.22 22.16 8.75
N ILE A 19 -3.80 22.99 9.64
CA ILE A 19 -5.26 23.16 9.76
C ILE A 19 -5.84 23.74 8.48
N ALA A 20 -5.23 24.78 7.90
CA ALA A 20 -5.68 25.38 6.65
C ALA A 20 -5.73 24.36 5.50
N LEU A 21 -4.68 23.54 5.36
CA LEU A 21 -4.65 22.51 4.32
C LEU A 21 -5.68 21.40 4.55
N TRP A 22 -5.96 21.00 5.81
CA TRP A 22 -7.04 20.06 6.13
C TRP A 22 -8.41 20.64 5.77
N VAL A 23 -8.65 21.91 6.10
CA VAL A 23 -9.89 22.62 5.77
C VAL A 23 -10.06 22.74 4.26
N VAL A 24 -9.02 23.17 3.52
CA VAL A 24 -9.07 23.27 2.06
C VAL A 24 -9.35 21.91 1.43
N TRP A 25 -8.66 20.85 1.87
CA TRP A 25 -8.93 19.50 1.39
C TRP A 25 -10.37 19.07 1.68
N GLY A 26 -10.89 19.32 2.88
CA GLY A 26 -12.27 19.01 3.26
C GLY A 26 -13.29 19.77 2.42
N VAL A 27 -13.09 21.08 2.22
CA VAL A 27 -13.96 21.91 1.37
C VAL A 27 -13.93 21.44 -0.08
N CYS A 28 -12.75 21.15 -0.64
CA CYS A 28 -12.62 20.62 -2.00
C CYS A 28 -13.28 19.24 -2.14
N LEU A 29 -13.14 18.37 -1.13
CA LEU A 29 -13.78 17.05 -1.13
C LEU A 29 -15.30 17.18 -1.06
N VAL A 30 -15.82 18.03 -0.18
CA VAL A 30 -17.25 18.31 -0.10
C VAL A 30 -17.75 18.87 -1.42
N ALA A 31 -17.10 19.90 -1.96
CA ALA A 31 -17.46 20.46 -3.27
C ALA A 31 -17.43 19.41 -4.39
N TYR A 32 -16.44 18.51 -4.39
CA TYR A 32 -16.36 17.39 -5.32
C TYR A 32 -17.53 16.41 -5.14
N VAL A 33 -17.85 16.00 -3.92
CA VAL A 33 -18.99 15.11 -3.64
C VAL A 33 -20.31 15.76 -4.08
N PHE A 34 -20.52 17.04 -3.77
CA PHE A 34 -21.70 17.78 -4.23
C PHE A 34 -21.75 17.86 -5.76
N GLN A 35 -20.63 18.14 -6.43
CA GLN A 35 -20.56 18.21 -7.87
C GLN A 35 -20.86 16.85 -8.53
N GLN A 36 -20.34 15.74 -7.97
CA GLN A 36 -20.61 14.39 -8.46
C GLN A 36 -22.05 13.94 -8.17
N TYR A 37 -22.62 14.28 -7.01
CA TYR A 37 -23.99 13.92 -6.66
C TYR A 37 -25.02 14.65 -7.52
N PHE A 38 -24.91 15.98 -7.59
CA PHE A 38 -25.86 16.85 -8.30
C PHE A 38 -25.56 16.99 -9.81
N SER A 39 -24.51 16.34 -10.34
CA SER A 39 -24.13 16.48 -11.76
C SER A 39 -23.93 17.94 -12.18
N ILE A 40 -23.39 18.78 -11.29
CA ILE A 40 -23.19 20.20 -11.60
C ILE A 40 -22.11 20.29 -12.70
N LEU A 41 -22.44 20.96 -13.81
CA LEU A 41 -21.55 21.10 -15.00
C LEU A 41 -21.21 19.77 -15.71
N THR A 42 -21.96 18.69 -15.48
CA THR A 42 -21.68 17.37 -16.08
C THR A 42 -22.96 16.56 -16.25
N THR A 43 -23.04 15.70 -17.25
CA THR A 43 -24.15 14.75 -17.40
C THR A 43 -23.89 13.50 -16.58
N SER A 44 -24.93 12.78 -16.10
CA SER A 44 -24.74 11.53 -15.36
C SER A 44 -23.86 10.50 -16.07
N GLU A 45 -23.85 10.49 -17.41
CA GLU A 45 -23.02 9.61 -18.24
C GLU A 45 -21.54 10.07 -18.38
N ARG A 46 -21.21 11.33 -18.05
CA ARG A 46 -19.86 11.89 -18.18
C ARG A 46 -19.19 12.18 -16.83
N ARG A 47 -19.70 11.60 -15.74
CA ARG A 47 -19.12 11.77 -14.41
C ARG A 47 -17.74 11.13 -14.35
N ILE A 48 -16.78 11.85 -13.76
CA ILE A 48 -15.40 11.38 -13.55
C ILE A 48 -15.39 10.16 -12.63
N PHE A 49 -16.22 10.17 -11.59
CA PHE A 49 -16.40 9.03 -10.69
C PHE A 49 -17.81 8.47 -10.85
N PRO A 50 -17.98 7.23 -11.30
CA PRO A 50 -19.29 6.62 -11.52
C PRO A 50 -19.95 6.27 -10.18
N SER A 51 -20.54 7.27 -9.53
CA SER A 51 -21.13 7.16 -8.20
C SER A 51 -22.27 6.13 -8.11
N HIS A 52 -22.91 5.79 -9.23
CA HIS A 52 -23.97 4.78 -9.27
C HIS A 52 -23.48 3.36 -8.90
N PHE A 53 -22.18 3.06 -9.08
CA PHE A 53 -21.61 1.78 -8.65
C PHE A 53 -21.54 1.63 -7.14
N LEU A 54 -21.56 2.74 -6.37
CA LEU A 54 -21.62 2.68 -4.91
C LEU A 54 -22.93 2.05 -4.39
N GLY A 55 -23.98 1.96 -5.23
CA GLY A 55 -25.20 1.25 -4.90
C GLY A 55 -25.08 -0.28 -4.97
N SER A 56 -24.05 -0.80 -5.65
CA SER A 56 -23.83 -2.25 -5.77
C SER A 56 -22.86 -2.75 -4.70
N ARG A 57 -23.36 -3.56 -3.77
CA ARG A 57 -22.53 -4.23 -2.75
C ARG A 57 -21.34 -4.97 -3.35
N SER A 58 -21.52 -5.60 -4.51
CA SER A 58 -20.44 -6.32 -5.20
C SER A 58 -19.30 -5.40 -5.64
N LEU A 59 -19.63 -4.26 -6.27
CA LEU A 59 -18.63 -3.32 -6.76
C LEU A 59 -17.94 -2.58 -5.62
N VAL A 60 -18.65 -2.26 -4.54
CA VAL A 60 -18.05 -1.67 -3.33
C VAL A 60 -17.08 -2.63 -2.67
N LEU A 61 -17.44 -3.92 -2.51
CA LEU A 61 -16.52 -4.92 -1.97
C LEU A 61 -15.30 -5.11 -2.87
N LEU A 62 -15.49 -5.08 -4.19
CA LEU A 62 -14.40 -5.15 -5.16
C LEU A 62 -13.46 -3.95 -5.01
N TYR A 63 -13.99 -2.74 -4.90
CA TYR A 63 -13.23 -1.52 -4.64
C TYR A 63 -12.40 -1.64 -3.36
N VAL A 64 -13.04 -1.96 -2.23
CA VAL A 64 -12.37 -2.04 -0.92
C VAL A 64 -11.28 -3.12 -0.90
N THR A 65 -11.50 -4.27 -1.53
CA THR A 65 -10.49 -5.34 -1.60
C THR A 65 -9.35 -5.00 -2.55
N THR A 66 -9.61 -4.35 -3.69
CA THR A 66 -8.56 -3.79 -4.56
C THR A 66 -7.74 -2.74 -3.83
N ALA A 67 -8.38 -1.87 -3.05
CA ALA A 67 -7.70 -0.88 -2.22
C ALA A 67 -6.76 -1.56 -1.21
N GLY A 68 -7.21 -2.60 -0.51
CA GLY A 68 -6.35 -3.36 0.40
C GLY A 68 -5.15 -4.00 -0.30
N ALA A 69 -5.36 -4.56 -1.51
CA ALA A 69 -4.30 -5.23 -2.28
C ALA A 69 -3.27 -4.22 -2.78
N ALA A 70 -3.75 -3.09 -3.28
CA ALA A 70 -2.96 -1.93 -3.68
C ALA A 70 -2.15 -1.35 -2.51
N ALA A 71 -2.77 -1.20 -1.33
CA ALA A 71 -2.10 -0.71 -0.14
C ALA A 71 -0.94 -1.62 0.29
N ALA A 72 -1.22 -2.93 0.42
CA ALA A 72 -0.24 -3.94 0.80
C ALA A 72 0.92 -3.98 -0.20
N ASN A 73 0.62 -3.99 -1.50
CA ASN A 73 1.63 -4.03 -2.55
C ASN A 73 2.48 -2.76 -2.57
N GLY A 74 1.86 -1.58 -2.52
CA GLY A 74 2.57 -0.30 -2.57
C GLY A 74 3.53 -0.11 -1.38
N ILE A 75 3.11 -0.51 -0.18
CA ILE A 75 3.97 -0.46 1.01
C ILE A 75 5.12 -1.45 0.87
N ALA A 76 4.85 -2.71 0.49
CA ALA A 76 5.89 -3.72 0.31
C ALA A 76 6.94 -3.28 -0.73
N LEU A 77 6.49 -2.78 -1.89
CA LEU A 77 7.36 -2.37 -3.00
C LEU A 77 8.31 -1.23 -2.62
N TYR A 78 7.89 -0.36 -1.70
CA TYR A 78 8.69 0.78 -1.26
C TYR A 78 9.58 0.46 -0.04
N TYR A 79 9.04 -0.23 0.96
CA TYR A 79 9.72 -0.40 2.25
C TYR A 79 10.67 -1.61 2.31
N ILE A 80 10.48 -2.63 1.48
CA ILE A 80 11.43 -3.76 1.39
C ILE A 80 12.81 -3.32 0.88
N PRO A 81 12.95 -2.59 -0.25
CA PRO A 81 14.25 -2.14 -0.70
C PRO A 81 14.83 -1.09 0.25
N LEU A 82 13.99 -0.30 0.91
CA LEU A 82 14.42 0.63 1.96
C LEU A 82 15.02 -0.11 3.16
N PHE A 83 14.39 -1.21 3.58
CA PHE A 83 14.90 -2.08 4.65
C PHE A 83 16.29 -2.62 4.32
N PHE A 84 16.50 -3.12 3.10
CA PHE A 84 17.81 -3.61 2.66
C PHE A 84 18.87 -2.50 2.62
N GLN A 85 18.52 -1.30 2.14
CA GLN A 85 19.45 -0.17 2.13
C GLN A 85 19.91 0.22 3.55
N PHE A 86 19.01 0.25 4.52
CA PHE A 86 19.37 0.61 5.89
C PHE A 86 20.06 -0.52 6.66
N THR A 87 19.62 -1.77 6.51
CA THR A 87 20.14 -2.89 7.32
C THR A 87 21.38 -3.54 6.73
N ARG A 88 21.49 -3.60 5.40
CA ARG A 88 22.59 -4.27 4.70
C ARG A 88 23.58 -3.30 4.09
N GLY A 89 23.31 -1.99 4.14
CA GLY A 89 24.10 -0.98 3.45
C GLY A 89 24.11 -1.19 1.93
N ASP A 90 23.11 -1.91 1.40
CA ASP A 90 23.01 -2.17 -0.03
C ASP A 90 22.86 -0.84 -0.78
N THR A 91 23.53 -0.72 -1.92
CA THR A 91 23.27 0.39 -2.84
C THR A 91 21.83 0.33 -3.36
N ALA A 92 21.29 1.47 -3.83
CA ALA A 92 19.96 1.51 -4.44
C ALA A 92 19.80 0.48 -5.58
N LEU A 93 20.88 0.22 -6.34
CA LEU A 93 20.88 -0.80 -7.40
C LEU A 93 20.76 -2.23 -6.81
N GLN A 94 21.53 -2.55 -5.78
CA GLN A 94 21.47 -3.87 -5.13
C GLN A 94 20.10 -4.10 -4.48
N ALA A 95 19.55 -3.12 -3.78
CA ALA A 95 18.22 -3.22 -3.19
C ALA A 95 17.12 -3.41 -4.25
N ALA A 96 17.25 -2.79 -5.42
CA ALA A 96 16.36 -3.03 -6.55
C ALA A 96 16.50 -4.45 -7.12
N VAL A 97 17.72 -4.99 -7.20
CA VAL A 97 17.94 -6.40 -7.61
C VAL A 97 17.32 -7.36 -6.60
N ARG A 98 17.40 -7.06 -5.30
CA ARG A 98 16.74 -7.86 -4.25
C ARG A 98 15.22 -7.84 -4.31
N LEU A 99 14.62 -6.84 -4.96
CA LEU A 99 13.18 -6.75 -5.19
C LEU A 99 12.69 -7.64 -6.36
N LEU A 100 13.59 -8.13 -7.21
CA LEU A 100 13.21 -8.93 -8.39
C LEU A 100 12.34 -10.15 -8.07
N PRO A 101 12.60 -10.95 -7.02
CA PRO A 101 11.76 -12.08 -6.66
C PRO A 101 10.29 -11.68 -6.43
N LEU A 102 10.07 -10.59 -5.69
CA LEU A 102 8.73 -10.02 -5.47
C LEU A 102 8.06 -9.68 -6.80
N VAL A 103 8.75 -8.96 -7.70
CA VAL A 103 8.18 -8.53 -8.98
C VAL A 103 7.85 -9.73 -9.89
N ILE A 104 8.75 -10.71 -9.99
CA ILE A 104 8.58 -11.89 -10.83
C ILE A 104 7.38 -12.72 -10.33
N VAL A 105 7.33 -13.02 -9.03
CA VAL A 105 6.23 -13.79 -8.44
C VAL A 105 4.90 -13.05 -8.56
N PHE A 106 4.91 -11.73 -8.40
CA PHE A 106 3.73 -10.90 -8.57
C PHE A 106 3.18 -11.01 -10.00
N ILE A 107 4.03 -10.85 -11.02
CA ILE A 107 3.64 -10.97 -12.43
C ILE A 107 3.10 -12.38 -12.72
N LEU A 108 3.80 -13.42 -12.26
CA LEU A 108 3.35 -14.81 -12.45
C LEU A 108 1.99 -15.05 -11.78
N SER A 109 1.77 -14.51 -10.59
CA SER A 109 0.51 -14.66 -9.86
C SER A 109 -0.64 -13.94 -10.55
N VAL A 110 -0.38 -12.76 -11.11
CA VAL A 110 -1.33 -12.02 -11.97
C VAL A 110 -1.68 -12.85 -13.21
N MET A 111 -0.68 -13.43 -13.89
CA MET A 111 -0.91 -14.27 -15.08
C MET A 111 -1.71 -15.53 -14.74
N VAL A 112 -1.36 -16.21 -13.63
CA VAL A 112 -2.09 -17.39 -13.16
C VAL A 112 -3.53 -17.03 -12.84
N ALA A 113 -3.78 -15.92 -12.15
CA ALA A 113 -5.14 -15.46 -11.88
C ALA A 113 -5.92 -15.18 -13.18
N GLY A 114 -5.31 -14.45 -14.12
CA GLY A 114 -5.94 -14.16 -15.42
C GLY A 114 -6.27 -15.40 -16.25
N ALA A 115 -5.40 -16.42 -16.25
CA ALA A 115 -5.61 -17.66 -16.98
C ALA A 115 -6.63 -18.59 -16.31
N THR A 116 -6.66 -18.62 -14.98
CA THR A 116 -7.51 -19.54 -14.21
C THR A 116 -8.90 -18.97 -13.91
N LEU A 117 -9.07 -17.64 -13.93
CA LEU A 117 -10.35 -16.99 -13.64
C LEU A 117 -11.47 -17.38 -14.63
N PRO A 118 -11.27 -17.44 -15.95
CA PRO A 118 -12.29 -17.91 -16.90
C PRO A 118 -12.73 -19.34 -16.65
N VAL A 119 -11.82 -20.22 -16.23
CA VAL A 119 -12.10 -21.65 -16.00
C VAL A 119 -12.80 -21.87 -14.66
N THR A 120 -12.33 -21.20 -13.60
CA THR A 120 -12.88 -21.38 -12.25
C THR A 120 -14.20 -20.63 -12.06
N GLY A 121 -14.37 -19.48 -12.71
CA GLY A 121 -15.51 -18.57 -12.58
C GLY A 121 -15.68 -17.95 -11.18
N ARG A 122 -14.91 -18.39 -10.17
CA ARG A 122 -15.10 -17.99 -8.76
C ARG A 122 -14.02 -17.03 -8.31
N TYR A 123 -14.22 -15.75 -8.62
CA TYR A 123 -13.30 -14.68 -8.25
C TYR A 123 -13.09 -14.53 -6.73
N SER A 124 -14.10 -14.79 -5.88
CA SER A 124 -13.98 -14.63 -4.42
C SER A 124 -12.85 -15.46 -3.81
N LEU A 125 -12.56 -16.64 -4.37
CA LEU A 125 -11.45 -17.50 -3.93
C LEU A 125 -10.10 -16.81 -4.05
N TYR A 126 -9.86 -16.04 -5.11
CA TYR A 126 -8.60 -15.32 -5.32
C TYR A 126 -8.38 -14.25 -4.26
N TYR A 127 -9.45 -13.61 -3.78
CA TYR A 127 -9.37 -12.60 -2.71
C TYR A 127 -9.14 -13.24 -1.33
N VAL A 128 -9.77 -14.39 -1.06
CA VAL A 128 -9.57 -15.12 0.21
C VAL A 128 -8.17 -15.71 0.28
N ILE A 129 -7.73 -16.42 -0.76
CA ILE A 129 -6.39 -17.00 -0.83
C ILE A 129 -5.35 -15.88 -0.83
N GLY A 130 -5.56 -14.85 -1.65
CA GLY A 130 -4.69 -13.69 -1.72
C GLY A 130 -4.54 -13.00 -0.37
N GLY A 131 -5.66 -12.70 0.29
CA GLY A 131 -5.68 -12.10 1.63
C GLY A 131 -4.96 -12.94 2.69
N ALA A 132 -5.16 -14.26 2.70
CA ALA A 132 -4.48 -15.15 3.63
C ALA A 132 -2.95 -15.14 3.43
N LEU A 133 -2.49 -15.14 2.17
CA LEU A 133 -1.07 -15.06 1.83
C LEU A 133 -0.47 -13.70 2.23
N VAL A 134 -1.20 -12.59 2.01
CA VAL A 134 -0.75 -11.25 2.43
C VAL A 134 -0.67 -11.14 3.95
N ILE A 135 -1.64 -11.68 4.69
CA ILE A 135 -1.61 -11.70 6.16
C ILE A 135 -0.39 -12.50 6.65
N ALA A 136 -0.17 -13.68 6.09
CA ALA A 136 0.98 -14.51 6.45
C ALA A 136 2.31 -13.81 6.13
N GLY A 137 2.46 -13.27 4.92
CA GLY A 137 3.66 -12.54 4.50
C GLY A 137 3.90 -11.27 5.31
N GLY A 138 2.85 -10.50 5.61
CA GLY A 138 2.92 -9.28 6.41
C GLY A 138 3.26 -9.57 7.88
N ALA A 139 2.65 -10.60 8.47
CA ALA A 139 2.95 -11.04 9.83
C ALA A 139 4.39 -11.56 9.95
N LEU A 140 4.88 -12.30 8.94
CA LEU A 140 6.27 -12.73 8.89
C LEU A 140 7.24 -11.55 8.73
N MET A 141 6.90 -10.56 7.88
CA MET A 141 7.69 -9.33 7.75
C MET A 141 7.77 -8.53 9.06
N PHE A 142 6.77 -8.65 9.93
CA PHE A 142 6.79 -8.03 11.26
C PHE A 142 7.91 -8.61 12.16
N THR A 143 8.38 -9.83 11.89
CA THR A 143 9.42 -10.52 12.69
C THR A 143 10.85 -10.26 12.22
N VAL A 144 11.06 -9.42 11.20
CA VAL A 144 12.35 -9.32 10.49
C VAL A 144 13.40 -8.48 11.23
N ASP A 145 14.15 -9.12 12.13
CA ASP A 145 15.59 -8.91 12.46
C ASP A 145 16.49 -8.14 11.46
N ALA A 146 17.35 -7.22 11.86
CA ALA A 146 18.52 -6.80 11.07
C ALA A 146 19.43 -7.99 10.75
N GLU A 147 19.47 -8.99 11.64
CA GLU A 147 20.18 -10.25 11.45
C GLU A 147 19.42 -11.29 10.59
N THR A 148 18.15 -11.04 10.23
CA THR A 148 17.34 -12.02 9.50
C THR A 148 17.97 -12.39 8.17
N SER A 149 18.22 -13.68 7.95
CA SER A 149 18.77 -14.19 6.69
C SER A 149 17.96 -13.70 5.48
N THR A 150 18.66 -13.22 4.46
CA THR A 150 18.07 -12.75 3.19
C THR A 150 17.15 -13.78 2.56
N ALA A 151 17.46 -15.08 2.70
CA ALA A 151 16.62 -16.16 2.17
C ALA A 151 15.22 -16.19 2.81
N LYS A 152 15.10 -15.86 4.09
CA LYS A 152 13.80 -15.76 4.77
C LYS A 152 13.00 -14.57 4.23
N ILE A 153 13.66 -13.43 4.03
CA ILE A 153 13.03 -12.22 3.48
C ILE A 153 12.50 -12.48 2.07
N TYR A 154 13.25 -13.15 1.21
CA TYR A 154 12.76 -13.57 -0.11
C TYR A 154 11.55 -14.53 -0.02
N GLY A 155 11.52 -15.43 0.97
CA GLY A 155 10.33 -16.26 1.22
C GLY A 155 9.10 -15.42 1.58
N TYR A 156 9.27 -14.37 2.37
CA TYR A 156 8.18 -13.47 2.77
C TYR A 156 7.71 -12.60 1.59
N GLU A 157 8.64 -12.14 0.75
CA GLU A 157 8.36 -11.45 -0.50
C GLU A 157 7.51 -12.29 -1.44
N VAL A 158 7.82 -13.58 -1.60
CA VAL A 158 7.06 -14.51 -2.44
C VAL A 158 5.61 -14.62 -1.95
N LEU A 159 5.40 -14.74 -0.63
CA LEU A 159 4.05 -14.80 -0.05
C LEU A 159 3.27 -13.51 -0.28
N LEU A 160 3.90 -12.36 -0.05
CA LEU A 160 3.30 -11.04 -0.28
C LEU A 160 2.95 -10.84 -1.76
N ALA A 161 3.89 -11.13 -2.66
CA ALA A 161 3.73 -11.00 -4.10
C ALA A 161 2.62 -11.89 -4.65
N ALA A 162 2.57 -13.15 -4.21
CA ALA A 162 1.51 -14.07 -4.58
C ALA A 162 0.16 -13.60 -4.04
N GLY A 163 0.13 -13.15 -2.78
CA GLY A 163 -1.07 -12.69 -2.12
C GLY A 163 -1.69 -11.43 -2.75
N THR A 164 -0.87 -10.42 -3.08
CA THR A 164 -1.34 -9.18 -3.71
C THR A 164 -1.60 -9.36 -5.21
N GLY A 165 -0.84 -10.20 -5.90
CA GLY A 165 -0.91 -10.41 -7.35
C GLY A 165 -2.21 -11.07 -7.82
N LEU A 166 -2.70 -12.10 -7.11
CA LEU A 166 -3.92 -12.84 -7.48
C LEU A 166 -5.17 -11.93 -7.67
N PRO A 167 -5.52 -11.04 -6.72
CA PRO A 167 -6.65 -10.14 -6.89
C PRO A 167 -6.35 -8.90 -7.74
N PHE A 168 -5.07 -8.59 -8.00
CA PHE A 168 -4.66 -7.27 -8.51
C PHE A 168 -5.29 -6.90 -9.85
N GLN A 169 -5.25 -7.83 -10.82
CA GLN A 169 -5.86 -7.63 -12.14
C GLN A 169 -7.24 -8.28 -12.28
N THR A 170 -7.55 -9.25 -11.44
CA THR A 170 -8.87 -9.90 -11.38
C THR A 170 -9.98 -8.88 -11.14
N ALA A 171 -9.72 -7.82 -10.37
CA ALA A 171 -10.68 -6.75 -10.11
C ALA A 171 -11.20 -6.06 -11.39
N TYR A 172 -10.33 -5.81 -12.37
CA TYR A 172 -10.73 -5.16 -13.62
C TYR A 172 -11.64 -6.06 -14.45
N ALA A 173 -11.28 -7.35 -14.57
CA ALA A 173 -12.06 -8.33 -15.32
C ALA A 173 -13.46 -8.52 -14.69
N VAL A 174 -13.53 -8.64 -13.36
CA VAL A 174 -14.79 -8.84 -12.62
C VAL A 174 -15.66 -7.58 -12.64
N ALA A 175 -15.06 -6.38 -12.56
CA ALA A 175 -15.81 -5.14 -12.62
C ALA A 175 -16.45 -4.96 -14.01
N ALA A 176 -15.69 -5.24 -15.08
CA ALA A 176 -16.18 -5.12 -16.45
C ALA A 176 -17.27 -6.15 -16.80
N SER A 177 -17.25 -7.33 -16.19
CA SER A 177 -18.27 -8.36 -16.44
C SER A 177 -19.56 -8.15 -15.66
N LYS A 178 -19.53 -7.41 -14.54
CA LYS A 178 -20.71 -7.15 -13.68
C LYS A 178 -21.55 -5.94 -14.10
N VAL A 179 -21.14 -5.21 -15.13
CA VAL A 179 -21.81 -3.99 -15.59
C VAL A 179 -22.27 -4.13 -17.04
N HIS A 180 -23.23 -3.29 -17.44
CA HIS A 180 -23.64 -3.21 -18.84
C HIS A 180 -22.48 -2.74 -19.72
N GLU A 181 -22.47 -3.13 -21.00
CA GLU A 181 -21.39 -2.82 -21.95
C GLU A 181 -21.06 -1.32 -22.02
N ARG A 182 -22.08 -0.47 -21.95
CA ARG A 182 -21.95 1.00 -21.94
C ARG A 182 -21.16 1.53 -20.74
N ASP A 183 -21.15 0.79 -19.64
CA ASP A 183 -20.54 1.16 -18.36
C ASP A 183 -19.20 0.47 -18.09
N ARG A 184 -18.71 -0.39 -18.99
CA ARG A 184 -17.45 -1.13 -18.80
C ARG A 184 -16.25 -0.21 -18.59
N ALA A 185 -16.15 0.85 -19.39
CA ALA A 185 -15.07 1.84 -19.26
C ALA A 185 -15.13 2.57 -17.90
N ASN A 186 -16.34 2.91 -17.44
CA ASN A 186 -16.57 3.51 -16.13
C ASN A 186 -16.16 2.56 -15.00
N ALA A 187 -16.48 1.26 -15.11
CA ALA A 187 -16.13 0.26 -14.09
C ALA A 187 -14.61 0.07 -13.98
N ILE A 188 -13.89 0.07 -15.12
CA ILE A 188 -12.43 0.06 -15.13
C ILE A 188 -11.89 1.32 -14.45
N GLY A 189 -12.43 2.50 -14.77
CA GLY A 189 -12.06 3.75 -14.11
C GLY A 189 -12.27 3.73 -12.60
N PHE A 190 -13.40 3.16 -12.15
CA PHE A 190 -13.73 3.01 -10.73
C PHE A 190 -12.70 2.15 -9.98
N ILE A 191 -12.33 1.00 -10.55
CA ILE A 191 -11.28 0.12 -9.97
C ILE A 191 -9.91 0.79 -10.05
N ASN A 192 -9.60 1.52 -11.12
CA ASN A 192 -8.33 2.24 -11.27
C ASN A 192 -8.15 3.30 -10.18
N VAL A 193 -9.19 4.11 -9.91
CA VAL A 193 -9.18 5.07 -8.80
C VAL A 193 -8.91 4.37 -7.48
N SER A 194 -9.53 3.21 -7.25
CA SER A 194 -9.25 2.40 -6.06
C SER A 194 -7.80 1.96 -5.98
N GLN A 195 -7.25 1.45 -7.08
CA GLN A 195 -5.92 0.87 -7.11
C GLN A 195 -4.84 1.95 -6.98
N ILE A 196 -4.77 2.88 -7.95
CA ILE A 196 -3.72 3.91 -7.99
C ILE A 196 -3.90 4.92 -6.85
N GLY A 197 -5.16 5.33 -6.58
CA GLY A 197 -5.46 6.25 -5.50
C GLY A 197 -5.06 5.69 -4.14
N THR A 198 -5.32 4.40 -3.89
CA THR A 198 -4.94 3.79 -2.61
C THR A 198 -3.44 3.59 -2.48
N VAL A 199 -2.70 3.24 -3.54
CA VAL A 199 -1.21 3.17 -3.48
C VAL A 199 -0.63 4.52 -3.01
N ALA A 200 -1.12 5.63 -3.58
CA ALA A 200 -0.62 6.95 -3.21
C ALA A 200 -0.96 7.31 -1.75
N ILE A 201 -2.19 7.01 -1.31
CA ILE A 201 -2.66 7.29 0.06
C ILE A 201 -1.91 6.42 1.07
N SER A 202 -1.82 5.11 0.82
CA SER A 202 -1.17 4.17 1.72
C SER A 202 0.32 4.49 1.88
N LEU A 203 1.01 4.82 0.79
CA LEU A 203 2.43 5.19 0.84
C LEU A 203 2.66 6.50 1.59
N THR A 204 1.72 7.45 1.46
CA THR A 204 1.80 8.71 2.20
C THR A 204 1.57 8.52 3.69
N ILE A 205 0.61 7.67 4.08
CA ILE A 205 0.37 7.30 5.48
C ILE A 205 1.59 6.55 6.03
N ALA A 206 2.09 5.56 5.30
CA ALA A 206 3.28 4.80 5.70
C ALA A 206 4.52 5.71 5.82
N GLY A 207 4.68 6.68 4.91
CA GLY A 207 5.74 7.70 4.95
C GLY A 207 5.64 8.56 6.20
N SER A 208 4.44 9.03 6.53
CA SER A 208 4.19 9.78 7.76
C SER A 208 4.49 8.96 9.01
N LEU A 209 4.06 7.69 9.04
CA LEU A 209 4.36 6.77 10.14
C LEU A 209 5.87 6.54 10.27
N PHE A 210 6.56 6.30 9.16
CA PHE A 210 8.02 6.13 9.14
C PHE A 210 8.75 7.34 9.72
N GLN A 211 8.37 8.55 9.30
CA GLN A 211 9.02 9.78 9.75
C GLN A 211 8.71 10.08 11.23
N ASN A 212 7.47 9.91 11.67
CA ASN A 212 7.08 10.24 13.05
C ASN A 212 7.52 9.16 14.05
N LEU A 213 7.29 7.88 13.74
CA LEU A 213 7.72 6.78 14.61
C LEU A 213 9.24 6.64 14.61
N GLY A 214 9.88 6.71 13.43
CA GLY A 214 11.33 6.64 13.32
C GLY A 214 12.03 7.77 14.07
N PHE A 215 11.47 8.98 14.05
CA PHE A 215 12.02 10.11 14.80
C PHE A 215 11.95 9.87 16.30
N ASN A 216 10.81 9.40 16.80
CA ASN A 216 10.64 9.10 18.22
C ASN A 216 11.54 7.93 18.66
N SER A 217 11.64 6.87 17.85
CA SER A 217 12.49 5.72 18.13
C SER A 217 13.97 6.11 18.14
N LEU A 218 14.45 6.89 17.17
CA LEU A 218 15.84 7.37 17.12
C LEU A 218 16.13 8.35 18.26
N LYS A 219 15.20 9.28 18.55
CA LYS A 219 15.36 10.23 19.65
C LYS A 219 15.51 9.51 20.99
N SER A 220 14.65 8.53 21.26
CA SER A 220 14.71 7.71 22.48
C SER A 220 16.03 6.92 22.57
N ALA A 221 16.48 6.38 21.43
CA ALA A 221 17.72 5.63 21.37
C ALA A 221 18.95 6.53 21.64
N PHE A 222 18.89 7.80 21.24
CA PHE A 222 19.97 8.78 21.40
C PHE A 222 19.84 9.71 22.62
N GLU A 223 18.94 9.43 23.56
CA GLU A 223 18.78 10.26 24.77
C GLU A 223 20.07 10.43 25.59
N GLY A 224 21.06 9.55 25.42
CA GLY A 224 22.40 9.67 26.03
C GLY A 224 23.47 10.40 25.20
N TYR A 225 23.22 10.67 23.91
CA TYR A 225 24.21 11.24 22.98
C TYR A 225 23.97 12.71 22.63
N GLY A 226 22.77 13.24 22.89
CA GLY A 226 22.47 14.68 22.75
C GLY A 226 22.45 15.21 21.31
N PHE A 227 22.15 14.37 20.32
CA PHE A 227 22.06 14.80 18.92
C PHE A 227 20.90 15.80 18.70
N PRO A 228 21.08 16.86 17.89
CA PRO A 228 20.00 17.77 17.56
C PRO A 228 18.90 17.08 16.75
N ASP A 229 17.65 17.49 16.95
CA ASP A 229 16.47 16.92 16.27
C ASP A 229 16.60 16.94 14.73
N GLU A 230 17.32 17.92 14.16
CA GLU A 230 17.59 18.01 12.72
C GLU A 230 18.44 16.85 12.19
N TYR A 231 19.48 16.45 12.94
CA TYR A 231 20.33 15.32 12.58
C TYR A 231 19.53 14.01 12.64
N VAL A 232 18.68 13.85 13.66
CA VAL A 232 17.80 12.68 13.79
C VAL A 232 16.83 12.57 12.61
N ARG A 233 16.24 13.69 12.18
CA ARG A 233 15.36 13.71 10.99
C ARG A 233 16.12 13.43 9.69
N SER A 234 17.35 13.93 9.57
CA SER A 234 18.19 13.66 8.39
C SER A 234 18.48 12.16 8.21
N ALA A 235 18.63 11.41 9.30
CA ALA A 235 18.85 9.96 9.26
C ALA A 235 17.67 9.18 8.67
N LEU A 236 16.44 9.69 8.81
CA LEU A 236 15.24 9.11 8.20
C LEU A 236 15.03 9.55 6.75
N SER A 237 15.73 10.59 6.29
CA SER A 237 15.67 11.07 4.90
C SER A 237 16.67 10.37 3.98
N GLY A 238 17.65 9.65 4.53
CA GLY A 238 18.59 8.83 3.77
C GLY A 238 19.86 8.46 4.56
N SER A 239 20.59 7.47 4.04
CA SER A 239 21.84 6.92 4.59
C SER A 239 23.05 7.87 4.49
N ILE A 240 22.88 9.09 3.96
CA ILE A 240 23.91 10.15 3.88
C ILE A 240 23.86 11.06 5.14
N SER A 241 23.14 10.66 6.18
CA SER A 241 23.13 11.42 7.43
C SER A 241 24.48 11.34 8.16
N PRO A 242 24.92 12.44 8.81
CA PRO A 242 26.10 12.44 9.67
C PRO A 242 26.07 11.39 10.79
N ILE A 243 24.87 10.88 11.15
CA ILE A 243 24.69 9.80 12.13
C ILE A 243 25.25 8.47 11.60
N PHE A 244 25.01 8.14 10.32
CA PHE A 244 25.57 6.94 9.68
C PHE A 244 27.05 7.09 9.31
N SER A 245 27.56 8.32 9.30
CA SER A 245 28.99 8.63 9.13
C SER A 245 29.68 8.91 10.48
N SER A 246 29.00 8.66 11.60
CA SER A 246 29.58 8.90 12.92
C SER A 246 30.72 7.91 13.20
N ALA A 247 31.74 8.38 13.92
CA ALA A 247 32.92 7.57 14.22
C ALA A 247 32.65 6.46 15.27
N ASP A 248 31.49 6.49 15.92
CA ASP A 248 31.09 5.50 16.93
C ASP A 248 30.23 4.40 16.29
N PRO A 249 30.76 3.15 16.16
CA PRO A 249 30.01 2.04 15.60
C PRO A 249 28.70 1.74 16.36
N ALA A 250 28.64 2.03 17.66
CA ALA A 250 27.45 1.80 18.47
C ALA A 250 26.29 2.72 18.07
N VAL A 251 26.59 3.97 17.70
CA VAL A 251 25.58 4.95 17.24
C VAL A 251 25.00 4.51 15.89
N VAL A 252 25.84 4.00 15.00
CA VAL A 252 25.42 3.49 13.68
C VAL A 252 24.56 2.25 13.82
N GLU A 253 24.97 1.28 14.64
CA GLU A 253 24.21 0.05 14.88
C GLU A 253 22.84 0.35 15.51
N LEU A 254 22.80 1.25 16.49
CA LEU A 254 21.58 1.70 17.14
C LEU A 254 20.63 2.42 16.17
N ALA A 255 21.18 3.24 15.26
CA ALA A 255 20.41 3.90 14.21
C ALA A 255 19.77 2.87 13.27
N ILE A 256 20.55 1.89 12.81
CA ILE A 256 20.09 0.82 11.91
C ILE A 256 19.00 0.00 12.59
N ALA A 257 19.20 -0.41 13.84
CA ALA A 257 18.21 -1.19 14.59
C ALA A 257 16.89 -0.42 14.79
N SER A 258 16.98 0.87 15.13
CA SER A 258 15.80 1.74 15.31
C SER A 258 15.02 1.96 14.01
N VAL A 259 15.72 2.16 12.90
CA VAL A 259 15.09 2.28 11.57
C VAL A 259 14.47 0.94 11.14
N ALA A 260 15.17 -0.18 11.37
CA ALA A 260 14.66 -1.52 11.09
C ALA A 260 13.38 -1.81 11.88
N ASP A 261 13.33 -1.50 13.17
CA ASP A 261 12.12 -1.64 14.01
C ASP A 261 10.97 -0.76 13.49
N THR A 262 11.28 0.46 13.07
CA THR A 262 10.28 1.37 12.48
C THR A 262 9.68 0.78 11.20
N ILE A 263 10.51 0.21 10.32
CA ILE A 263 10.06 -0.45 9.09
C ILE A 263 9.21 -1.69 9.40
N ARG A 264 9.59 -2.51 10.41
CA ARG A 264 8.76 -3.64 10.87
C ARG A 264 7.36 -3.21 11.25
N ARG A 265 7.24 -2.13 12.01
CA ARG A 265 5.93 -1.60 12.45
C ARG A 265 5.05 -1.19 11.26
N ILE A 266 5.66 -0.66 10.20
CA ILE A 266 4.96 -0.28 8.96
C ILE A 266 4.40 -1.51 8.23
N PHE A 267 5.09 -2.65 8.26
CA PHE A 267 4.55 -3.90 7.72
C PHE A 267 3.27 -4.37 8.43
N GLY A 268 2.97 -3.87 9.64
CA GLY A 268 1.65 -4.04 10.26
C GLY A 268 0.50 -3.49 9.40
N ALA A 269 0.73 -2.40 8.66
CA ALA A 269 -0.26 -1.86 7.72
C ALA A 269 -0.47 -2.76 6.50
N VAL A 270 0.55 -3.53 6.09
CA VAL A 270 0.43 -4.56 5.04
C VAL A 270 -0.49 -5.69 5.49
N THR A 271 -0.32 -6.15 6.74
CA THR A 271 -1.20 -7.16 7.35
C THR A 271 -2.64 -6.65 7.45
N ALA A 272 -2.84 -5.39 7.81
CA ALA A 272 -4.17 -4.76 7.82
C ALA A 272 -4.79 -4.74 6.41
N GLY A 273 -4.00 -4.41 5.38
CA GLY A 273 -4.41 -4.53 3.98
C GLY A 273 -4.86 -5.97 3.65
N GLY A 274 -4.05 -6.97 4.00
CA GLY A 274 -4.38 -8.39 3.85
C GLY A 274 -5.68 -8.81 4.54
N ALA A 275 -5.94 -8.31 5.76
CA ALA A 275 -7.18 -8.55 6.48
C ALA A 275 -8.40 -7.99 5.73
N VAL A 276 -8.27 -6.80 5.14
CA VAL A 276 -9.32 -6.21 4.29
C VAL A 276 -9.59 -7.08 3.06
N LEU A 277 -8.55 -7.62 2.40
CA LEU A 277 -8.75 -8.58 1.30
C LEU A 277 -9.48 -9.83 1.77
N PHE A 278 -9.03 -10.42 2.88
CA PHE A 278 -9.53 -11.70 3.36
C PHE A 278 -11.01 -11.59 3.76
N VAL A 279 -11.34 -10.60 4.61
CA VAL A 279 -12.72 -10.35 5.05
C VAL A 279 -13.58 -9.92 3.87
N GLY A 280 -13.08 -9.03 3.01
CA GLY A 280 -13.82 -8.60 1.82
C GLY A 280 -14.11 -9.74 0.86
N GLY A 281 -13.15 -10.65 0.66
CA GLY A 281 -13.32 -11.87 -0.15
C GLY A 281 -14.35 -12.84 0.43
N LEU A 282 -14.43 -12.97 1.76
CA LEU A 282 -15.48 -13.77 2.42
C LEU A 282 -16.87 -13.15 2.26
N LEU A 283 -16.96 -11.82 2.28
CA LEU A 283 -18.21 -11.08 2.15
C LEU A 283 -18.73 -10.94 0.72
N MET A 284 -17.88 -11.24 -0.28
CA MET A 284 -18.26 -11.26 -1.69
C MET A 284 -19.23 -12.41 -2.00
N PRO A 285 -20.14 -12.25 -2.98
CA PRO A 285 -21.00 -13.34 -3.40
C PRO A 285 -20.15 -14.46 -4.03
N TRP A 286 -20.37 -15.69 -3.54
CA TRP A 286 -19.71 -16.92 -4.00
C TRP A 286 -20.38 -17.49 -5.25
N GLU A 287 -20.59 -16.61 -6.23
CA GLU A 287 -21.20 -16.94 -7.51
C GLU A 287 -20.14 -17.31 -8.55
N LYS A 288 -20.53 -18.12 -9.53
CA LYS A 288 -19.72 -18.34 -10.73
C LYS A 288 -20.01 -17.18 -11.69
N LEU A 289 -18.98 -16.45 -12.08
CA LEU A 289 -19.06 -15.54 -13.21
C LEU A 289 -19.04 -16.33 -14.51
N ASP A 290 -19.98 -16.00 -15.37
CA ASP A 290 -19.96 -16.44 -16.76
C ASP A 290 -19.17 -15.42 -17.58
N LEU A 291 -17.90 -15.75 -17.86
CA LEU A 291 -16.99 -14.87 -18.60
C LEU A 291 -17.05 -15.10 -20.12
N GLU A 292 -17.75 -16.13 -20.59
CA GLU A 292 -17.92 -16.41 -22.02
C GLU A 292 -18.72 -15.30 -22.74
N ALA A 293 -19.69 -14.70 -22.06
CA ALA A 293 -20.48 -13.58 -22.58
C ALA A 293 -19.70 -12.24 -22.70
N VAL A 294 -18.49 -12.15 -22.13
CA VAL A 294 -17.66 -10.93 -22.16
C VAL A 294 -16.62 -10.99 -23.28
N ALA A 295 -16.27 -12.18 -23.75
CA ALA A 295 -15.28 -12.44 -24.79
C ALA A 295 -15.89 -12.54 -26.22
N ALA A 296 -17.22 -12.66 -26.33
CA ALA A 296 -17.98 -12.57 -27.58
C ALA A 296 -18.35 -11.12 -27.90
#